data_AF-A0AAW0HRE2-F1
#
_entry.id   AF-A0AAW0HRE2-F1
#
_cell.length_a   1.000
_cell.length_b   1.000
_cell.length_c   1.000
_cell.angle_alpha   90.00
_cell.angle_beta   90.00
_cell.angle_gamma   90.00
#
_symmetry.space_group_name_H-M   'P 1'
#
loop_
_entity.id
_entity.type
_entity.pdbx_description
1 polymer ?
#
loop_
_entity_poly.entity_id
_entity_poly.type
_entity_poly.pdbx_seq_one_letter_code
_entity_poly.pdbx_strand_id
1 'polypeptide(L)'
;MEEAGICGLGVKADVLCNSQANDILQHEDPSCGGTTKTHSLEGDEGSDFITKNRNLVSSAFCAQESREEIPGREARPGPPDGQQDSECSRNKEKTLGKEVLLLMQALNTLSTPEEKLAALCKKYADLLEESRNVQKQMKILQKKQAQIVKEKVHLQSEHSKAILARSKLESLCRELQRHNKTLKEENMQQAREEEERRKEATAHFQITLNEIQAQLEQHDIHNAKLRQENIELGEKLKKLIEQYALREEHIDKVFKHKELQQQLVDAKLQQTTQLIKEADEKHQREREFLLKEATESRHKYEQMKQQEVQLKQQLSLYMDKFEEFQTTMAKSNELFTTFRQEMEKMTKKIKKLEKETIIWRTKWENNNKALLQMAEEKTVRDKEYKAFQIKLERLEKLCRALQTERNELNEKVEVLKEQVSIKAADGDLVAPAMQSCAALDSFKEMNTSRRALGMHLEARAKAKSVSERRSAAQKPSSSGSAQGIESVD
;
A
#
# COMPACT_ATOMS: atom_id res chain seq x y z
N MET A 1 15.86 28.08 7.64
CA MET A 1 15.50 26.93 6.81
C MET A 1 14.09 27.19 6.25
N GLU A 2 13.86 28.30 5.54
CA GLU A 2 14.50 28.82 4.31
C GLU A 2 13.97 28.17 3.04
N GLU A 3 13.71 29.02 2.07
CA GLU A 3 13.19 28.71 0.75
C GLU A 3 14.31 28.26 -0.18
N ALA A 4 14.01 27.33 -1.09
CA ALA A 4 14.74 27.16 -2.33
C ALA A 4 13.81 26.53 -3.38
N GLY A 5 13.34 27.33 -4.33
CA GLY A 5 12.78 26.81 -5.59
C GLY A 5 13.79 26.94 -6.72
N ILE A 6 13.47 26.42 -7.91
CA ILE A 6 13.64 27.09 -9.22
C ILE A 6 13.09 26.18 -10.35
N CYS A 7 12.71 26.82 -11.46
CA CYS A 7 11.98 26.27 -12.60
C CYS A 7 12.79 25.31 -13.50
N GLY A 8 12.09 24.56 -14.35
CA GLY A 8 12.71 23.86 -15.49
C GLY A 8 11.73 23.18 -16.46
N LEU A 9 11.23 23.95 -17.44
CA LEU A 9 10.77 23.59 -18.81
C LEU A 9 10.08 22.22 -19.08
N GLY A 10 9.00 22.10 -19.87
CA GLY A 10 8.35 23.08 -20.76
C GLY A 10 8.50 22.73 -22.25
N VAL A 11 7.76 21.72 -22.74
CA VAL A 11 7.66 21.37 -24.18
C VAL A 11 6.19 21.14 -24.55
N LYS A 12 5.71 21.85 -25.59
CA LYS A 12 4.43 21.62 -26.25
C LYS A 12 4.58 20.61 -27.39
N ALA A 13 3.50 19.93 -27.74
CA ALA A 13 3.28 19.37 -29.07
C ALA A 13 1.82 19.62 -29.48
N ASP A 14 1.59 20.63 -30.32
CA ASP A 14 0.29 20.87 -30.96
C ASP A 14 0.20 20.05 -32.26
N VAL A 15 -0.86 19.26 -32.45
CA VAL A 15 -1.24 18.69 -33.76
C VAL A 15 -2.74 18.84 -33.97
N LEU A 16 -3.12 19.65 -34.97
CA LEU A 16 -4.47 19.78 -35.50
C LEU A 16 -4.50 19.21 -36.92
N CYS A 17 -5.59 18.52 -37.30
CA CYS A 17 -6.44 18.85 -38.45
C CYS A 17 -7.50 17.77 -38.79
N ASN A 18 -8.71 18.24 -39.12
CA ASN A 18 -9.71 17.77 -40.10
C ASN A 18 -9.99 16.24 -40.23
N SER A 19 -11.25 15.76 -40.25
CA SER A 19 -12.36 16.22 -41.12
C SER A 19 -13.70 15.75 -40.53
N GLN A 20 -14.72 16.60 -40.35
CA GLN A 20 -15.73 17.08 -41.33
C GLN A 20 -16.92 16.11 -41.59
N ALA A 21 -18.00 16.34 -40.82
CA ALA A 21 -19.45 16.23 -41.09
C ALA A 21 -20.02 15.32 -42.21
N ASN A 22 -21.12 14.60 -41.89
CA ASN A 22 -22.48 15.07 -42.23
C ASN A 22 -23.60 14.22 -41.60
N ASP A 23 -24.66 14.88 -41.13
CA ASP A 23 -25.99 14.29 -40.91
C ASP A 23 -26.80 14.33 -42.21
N ILE A 24 -27.54 13.26 -42.54
CA ILE A 24 -28.68 13.31 -43.46
C ILE A 24 -29.82 12.43 -42.92
N LEU A 25 -30.95 13.07 -42.62
CA LEU A 25 -32.26 12.42 -42.49
C LEU A 25 -32.93 12.31 -43.86
N GLN A 26 -33.65 11.22 -44.15
CA GLN A 26 -35.11 11.22 -44.40
C GLN A 26 -35.65 9.93 -45.08
N HIS A 27 -36.88 9.59 -44.68
CA HIS A 27 -37.99 8.98 -45.45
C HIS A 27 -38.01 7.50 -45.91
N GLU A 28 -39.03 6.82 -45.35
CA GLU A 28 -40.08 5.98 -45.97
C GLU A 28 -39.87 4.51 -46.41
N ASP A 29 -40.65 3.66 -45.71
CA ASP A 29 -41.31 2.39 -46.10
C ASP A 29 -42.16 2.51 -47.42
N PRO A 30 -42.76 1.44 -48.02
CA PRO A 30 -43.18 0.19 -47.36
C PRO A 30 -43.20 -1.16 -48.15
N SER A 31 -43.46 -2.22 -47.36
CA SER A 31 -44.34 -3.38 -47.68
C SER A 31 -44.01 -4.34 -48.85
N CYS A 32 -43.46 -5.51 -48.49
CA CYS A 32 -44.16 -6.82 -48.49
C CYS A 32 -43.24 -7.85 -47.79
N GLY A 33 -43.69 -8.90 -47.08
CA GLY A 33 -44.88 -9.73 -47.28
C GLY A 33 -44.48 -10.99 -48.07
N GLY A 34 -44.32 -12.18 -47.48
CA GLY A 34 -44.53 -12.57 -46.08
C GLY A 34 -43.92 -13.96 -45.75
N THR A 35 -44.37 -14.56 -44.64
CA THR A 35 -43.80 -15.80 -44.06
C THR A 35 -43.99 -17.06 -44.91
N THR A 36 -42.98 -17.95 -44.93
CA THR A 36 -43.19 -19.39 -45.14
C THR A 36 -42.73 -20.17 -43.91
N LYS A 37 -43.66 -20.89 -43.28
CA LYS A 37 -43.41 -21.80 -42.15
C LYS A 37 -43.87 -23.20 -42.57
N THR A 38 -43.06 -24.22 -42.31
CA THR A 38 -43.32 -25.61 -42.70
C THR A 38 -44.51 -26.22 -41.94
N HIS A 39 -45.37 -27.01 -42.61
CA HIS A 39 -45.84 -28.33 -42.12
C HIS A 39 -46.72 -29.12 -43.12
N SER A 40 -46.32 -30.39 -43.35
CA SER A 40 -47.13 -31.64 -43.29
C SER A 40 -48.42 -31.92 -44.10
N LEU A 41 -48.36 -33.09 -44.78
CA LEU A 41 -49.32 -34.22 -44.83
C LEU A 41 -50.49 -34.31 -45.87
N GLU A 42 -50.40 -35.40 -46.65
CA GLU A 42 -51.44 -36.42 -47.03
C GLU A 42 -52.69 -36.11 -47.89
N GLY A 43 -53.12 -37.15 -48.64
CA GLY A 43 -54.36 -37.23 -49.43
C GLY A 43 -54.20 -37.06 -50.96
N ASP A 44 -54.94 -37.76 -51.82
CA ASP A 44 -54.95 -39.21 -52.21
C ASP A 44 -55.98 -39.37 -53.38
N GLU A 45 -56.08 -40.57 -53.96
CA GLU A 45 -57.12 -41.10 -54.90
C GLU A 45 -57.21 -40.60 -56.38
N GLY A 46 -56.92 -41.55 -57.30
CA GLY A 46 -57.58 -41.73 -58.62
C GLY A 46 -57.27 -40.77 -59.79
N SER A 47 -57.26 -41.19 -61.07
CA SER A 47 -57.22 -42.51 -61.74
C SER A 47 -56.73 -42.27 -63.22
N ASP A 48 -56.77 -43.14 -64.25
CA ASP A 48 -57.43 -44.43 -64.50
C ASP A 48 -56.79 -45.20 -65.70
N PHE A 49 -57.36 -46.37 -65.99
CA PHE A 49 -57.40 -47.13 -67.25
C PHE A 49 -56.18 -47.92 -67.79
N ILE A 50 -56.54 -48.99 -68.51
CA ILE A 50 -55.73 -50.19 -68.79
C ILE A 50 -55.59 -50.42 -70.30
N THR A 51 -54.40 -50.86 -70.77
CA THR A 51 -54.34 -51.90 -71.83
C THR A 51 -53.07 -52.77 -71.71
N LYS A 52 -53.20 -54.07 -72.02
CA LYS A 52 -52.08 -55.04 -72.14
C LYS A 52 -52.23 -55.86 -73.43
N ASN A 53 -51.10 -56.46 -73.86
CA ASN A 53 -50.95 -57.63 -74.75
C ASN A 53 -51.19 -57.46 -76.28
N ARG A 54 -50.19 -57.91 -77.07
CA ARG A 54 -50.15 -59.21 -77.80
C ARG A 54 -49.55 -59.13 -79.23
N ASN A 55 -48.52 -59.96 -79.44
CA ASN A 55 -47.85 -60.45 -80.65
C ASN A 55 -48.70 -60.52 -81.95
N LEU A 56 -48.07 -60.41 -83.15
CA LEU A 56 -47.53 -61.53 -83.97
C LEU A 56 -47.40 -61.21 -85.51
N VAL A 57 -46.30 -61.67 -86.15
CA VAL A 57 -46.17 -62.17 -87.55
C VAL A 57 -46.22 -61.24 -88.81
N SER A 58 -45.04 -61.12 -89.44
CA SER A 58 -44.66 -61.31 -90.88
C SER A 58 -45.12 -60.46 -92.09
N SER A 59 -44.19 -60.45 -93.06
CA SER A 59 -44.31 -60.32 -94.53
C SER A 59 -44.38 -58.92 -95.16
N ALA A 60 -43.87 -58.67 -96.38
CA ALA A 60 -42.72 -59.17 -97.18
C ALA A 60 -42.92 -58.71 -98.65
N PHE A 61 -41.85 -58.35 -99.37
CA PHE A 61 -41.59 -58.54 -100.83
C PHE A 61 -40.24 -57.85 -101.11
N CYS A 62 -39.17 -58.45 -101.64
CA CYS A 62 -38.93 -59.43 -102.72
C CYS A 62 -38.61 -58.76 -104.07
N ALA A 63 -37.33 -58.87 -104.47
CA ALA A 63 -36.84 -58.78 -105.83
C ALA A 63 -35.55 -59.61 -105.94
N GLN A 64 -35.54 -60.60 -106.82
CA GLN A 64 -34.41 -61.50 -107.07
C GLN A 64 -34.25 -61.63 -108.59
N GLU A 65 -33.06 -61.36 -109.11
CA GLU A 65 -32.69 -61.73 -110.48
C GLU A 65 -31.41 -62.56 -110.49
N SER A 66 -31.49 -63.70 -111.16
CA SER A 66 -30.37 -64.55 -111.53
C SER A 66 -29.82 -64.13 -112.89
N ARG A 67 -28.53 -64.38 -113.14
CA ARG A 67 -28.03 -64.44 -114.51
C ARG A 67 -26.85 -65.40 -114.65
N GLU A 68 -27.11 -66.52 -115.32
CA GLU A 68 -26.08 -67.37 -115.90
C GLU A 68 -25.71 -66.92 -117.33
N GLU A 69 -24.54 -67.41 -117.77
CA GLU A 69 -24.05 -67.61 -119.15
C GLU A 69 -24.21 -66.54 -120.26
N ILE A 70 -23.13 -66.36 -121.04
CA ILE A 70 -23.02 -66.95 -122.39
C ILE A 70 -21.53 -66.97 -122.86
N PRO A 71 -21.08 -67.95 -123.67
CA PRO A 71 -19.64 -68.29 -123.77
C PRO A 71 -18.81 -67.50 -124.81
N GLY A 72 -17.52 -67.31 -124.53
CA GLY A 72 -16.56 -66.47 -125.29
C GLY A 72 -15.49 -67.22 -126.11
N ARG A 73 -15.90 -68.23 -126.87
CA ARG A 73 -15.23 -68.93 -128.00
C ARG A 73 -13.74 -68.62 -128.35
N GLU A 74 -12.92 -69.67 -128.29
CA GLU A 74 -11.70 -69.99 -129.08
C GLU A 74 -10.86 -68.85 -129.75
N ALA A 75 -9.61 -68.68 -129.29
CA ALA A 75 -8.55 -68.00 -130.05
C ALA A 75 -7.48 -69.02 -130.52
N ARG A 76 -7.82 -69.80 -131.55
CA ARG A 76 -6.92 -70.76 -132.21
C ARG A 76 -5.81 -70.02 -132.97
N PRO A 77 -4.51 -70.31 -132.78
CA PRO A 77 -3.48 -69.88 -133.73
C PRO A 77 -3.76 -70.48 -135.11
N GLY A 78 -3.62 -69.68 -136.17
CA GLY A 78 -3.80 -70.13 -137.54
C GLY A 78 -2.67 -71.06 -138.03
N PRO A 79 -2.90 -71.86 -139.08
CA PRO A 79 -1.88 -72.72 -139.66
C PRO A 79 -0.82 -71.91 -140.44
N PRO A 80 0.40 -72.45 -140.64
CA PRO A 80 1.33 -71.94 -141.63
C PRO A 80 0.85 -72.27 -143.06
N ASP A 81 1.03 -71.33 -143.99
CA ASP A 81 0.92 -71.58 -145.44
C ASP A 81 1.95 -72.63 -145.91
N GLY A 82 1.61 -73.46 -146.90
CA GLY A 82 2.58 -74.40 -147.47
C GLY A 82 2.09 -75.30 -148.60
N GLN A 83 2.45 -74.92 -149.85
CA GLN A 83 2.80 -75.78 -151.00
C GLN A 83 1.73 -76.63 -151.73
N GLN A 84 1.74 -76.46 -153.07
CA GLN A 84 1.52 -77.48 -154.13
C GLN A 84 0.11 -78.09 -154.23
N ASP A 85 -0.71 -77.87 -155.27
CA ASP A 85 -0.47 -77.21 -156.57
C ASP A 85 0.52 -77.95 -157.51
N SER A 86 0.35 -79.28 -157.66
CA SER A 86 1.24 -80.17 -158.45
C SER A 86 0.56 -81.26 -159.31
N GLU A 87 -0.72 -81.16 -159.73
CA GLU A 87 -1.30 -82.23 -160.59
C GLU A 87 -2.25 -81.82 -161.76
N CYS A 88 -2.41 -80.52 -162.08
CA CYS A 88 -3.26 -80.10 -163.22
C CYS A 88 -2.55 -80.07 -164.61
N SER A 89 -1.39 -80.73 -164.75
CA SER A 89 -0.58 -80.72 -165.98
C SER A 89 -0.86 -81.90 -166.92
N ARG A 90 -0.97 -83.14 -166.39
CA ARG A 90 -1.05 -84.38 -167.18
C ARG A 90 -2.30 -84.56 -168.05
N ASN A 91 -3.34 -83.73 -167.86
CA ASN A 91 -4.59 -83.84 -168.62
C ASN A 91 -4.58 -83.14 -169.98
N LYS A 92 -3.61 -82.27 -170.27
CA LYS A 92 -3.66 -81.43 -171.50
C LYS A 92 -3.20 -82.20 -172.74
N GLU A 93 -2.12 -82.97 -172.62
CA GLU A 93 -1.50 -83.72 -173.73
C GLU A 93 -2.41 -84.86 -174.25
N LYS A 94 -3.05 -85.61 -173.34
CA LYS A 94 -4.02 -86.66 -173.70
C LYS A 94 -5.34 -86.13 -174.30
N THR A 95 -5.71 -84.88 -174.04
CA THR A 95 -6.90 -84.26 -174.61
C THR A 95 -6.62 -83.73 -176.02
N LEU A 96 -5.50 -83.03 -176.23
CA LEU A 96 -5.06 -82.64 -177.59
C LEU A 96 -4.99 -83.85 -178.53
N GLY A 97 -4.43 -84.97 -178.08
CA GLY A 97 -4.35 -86.20 -178.89
C GLY A 97 -5.70 -86.75 -179.35
N LYS A 98 -6.77 -86.55 -178.57
CA LYS A 98 -8.15 -86.93 -178.95
C LYS A 98 -8.80 -85.89 -179.87
N GLU A 99 -8.57 -84.61 -179.63
CA GLU A 99 -9.09 -83.52 -180.46
C GLU A 99 -8.50 -83.54 -181.88
N VAL A 100 -7.19 -83.83 -182.02
CA VAL A 100 -6.54 -84.02 -183.33
C VAL A 100 -7.13 -85.21 -184.09
N LEU A 101 -7.43 -86.32 -183.40
CA LEU A 101 -8.09 -87.49 -183.99
C LEU A 101 -9.51 -87.18 -184.49
N LEU A 102 -10.32 -86.50 -183.68
CA LEU A 102 -11.67 -86.05 -184.06
C LEU A 102 -11.64 -85.03 -185.21
N LEU A 103 -10.68 -84.10 -185.21
CA LEU A 103 -10.48 -83.14 -186.29
C LEU A 103 -10.11 -83.86 -187.60
N MET A 104 -9.18 -84.82 -187.55
CA MET A 104 -8.77 -85.57 -188.73
C MET A 104 -9.88 -86.49 -189.27
N GLN A 105 -10.76 -87.01 -188.41
CA GLN A 105 -11.95 -87.74 -188.82
C GLN A 105 -12.99 -86.82 -189.49
N ALA A 106 -13.27 -85.64 -188.91
CA ALA A 106 -14.18 -84.65 -189.50
C ALA A 106 -13.67 -84.07 -190.83
N LEU A 107 -12.35 -83.94 -190.99
CA LEU A 107 -11.72 -83.55 -192.26
C LEU A 107 -11.81 -84.66 -193.31
N ASN A 108 -11.97 -85.94 -192.94
CA ASN A 108 -12.11 -87.05 -193.89
C ASN A 108 -13.53 -87.25 -194.44
N THR A 109 -14.57 -86.71 -193.79
CA THR A 109 -15.93 -86.63 -194.35
C THR A 109 -16.11 -85.53 -195.41
N LEU A 110 -15.12 -84.68 -195.61
CA LEU A 110 -15.10 -83.63 -196.65
C LEU A 110 -14.36 -84.16 -197.88
N SER A 111 -14.99 -84.10 -199.06
CA SER A 111 -14.48 -84.74 -200.28
C SER A 111 -13.63 -83.81 -201.15
N THR A 112 -13.68 -82.49 -200.96
CA THR A 112 -12.83 -81.51 -201.66
C THR A 112 -11.72 -80.94 -200.77
N PRO A 113 -10.60 -80.46 -201.33
CA PRO A 113 -9.53 -79.85 -200.55
C PRO A 113 -9.91 -78.46 -199.99
N GLU A 114 -10.66 -77.64 -200.71
CA GLU A 114 -11.19 -76.35 -200.23
C GLU A 114 -12.00 -76.49 -198.93
N GLU A 115 -12.90 -77.46 -198.84
CA GLU A 115 -13.74 -77.68 -197.65
C GLU A 115 -12.88 -78.02 -196.41
N LYS A 116 -11.86 -78.87 -196.58
CA LYS A 116 -10.92 -79.22 -195.51
C LYS A 116 -10.17 -77.97 -195.02
N LEU A 117 -9.73 -77.10 -195.94
CA LEU A 117 -9.07 -75.85 -195.61
C LEU A 117 -10.01 -74.89 -194.86
N ALA A 118 -11.25 -74.74 -195.34
CA ALA A 118 -12.25 -73.87 -194.72
C ALA A 118 -12.60 -74.30 -193.29
N ALA A 119 -12.74 -75.60 -193.04
CA ALA A 119 -12.96 -76.15 -191.70
C ALA A 119 -11.78 -75.88 -190.76
N LEU A 120 -10.54 -76.01 -191.25
CA LEU A 120 -9.31 -75.70 -190.51
C LEU A 120 -9.20 -74.20 -190.17
N CYS A 121 -9.46 -73.32 -191.15
CA CYS A 121 -9.49 -71.87 -190.96
C CYS A 121 -10.56 -71.46 -189.92
N LYS A 122 -11.75 -72.07 -189.98
CA LYS A 122 -12.79 -71.85 -188.96
C LYS A 122 -12.31 -72.27 -187.57
N LYS A 123 -11.72 -73.46 -187.42
CA LYS A 123 -11.22 -73.93 -186.12
C LYS A 123 -10.12 -73.03 -185.53
N TYR A 124 -9.27 -72.44 -186.37
CA TYR A 124 -8.28 -71.43 -185.94
C TYR A 124 -8.94 -70.09 -185.55
N ALA A 125 -10.01 -69.67 -186.23
CA ALA A 125 -10.79 -68.49 -185.86
C ALA A 125 -11.51 -68.70 -184.51
N ASP A 126 -12.15 -69.86 -184.32
CA ASP A 126 -12.80 -70.26 -183.06
C ASP A 126 -11.79 -70.21 -181.90
N LEU A 127 -10.59 -70.78 -182.08
CA LEU A 127 -9.50 -70.76 -181.10
C LEU A 127 -8.97 -69.34 -180.80
N LEU A 128 -8.91 -68.46 -181.81
CA LEU A 128 -8.55 -67.06 -181.62
C LEU A 128 -9.62 -66.28 -180.85
N GLU A 129 -10.90 -66.56 -181.09
CA GLU A 129 -12.00 -65.98 -180.31
C GLU A 129 -12.04 -66.52 -178.88
N GLU A 130 -11.85 -67.83 -178.68
CA GLU A 130 -11.75 -68.43 -177.36
C GLU A 130 -10.56 -67.88 -176.56
N SER A 131 -9.39 -67.75 -177.18
CA SER A 131 -8.21 -67.08 -176.60
C SER A 131 -8.51 -65.62 -176.21
N ARG A 132 -9.18 -64.86 -177.09
CA ARG A 132 -9.64 -63.49 -176.78
C ARG A 132 -10.65 -63.48 -175.63
N ASN A 133 -11.54 -64.46 -175.53
CA ASN A 133 -12.56 -64.55 -174.49
C ASN A 133 -11.97 -64.97 -173.13
N VAL A 134 -11.00 -65.89 -173.11
CA VAL A 134 -10.18 -66.18 -171.92
C VAL A 134 -9.40 -64.95 -171.50
N GLN A 135 -8.83 -64.16 -172.43
CA GLN A 135 -8.13 -62.92 -172.09
C GLN A 135 -9.07 -61.81 -171.57
N LYS A 136 -10.32 -61.73 -172.07
CA LYS A 136 -11.38 -60.88 -171.48
C LYS A 136 -11.69 -61.32 -170.05
N GLN A 137 -11.93 -62.62 -169.83
CA GLN A 137 -12.21 -63.16 -168.49
C GLN A 137 -11.05 -62.95 -167.52
N MET A 138 -9.80 -63.16 -167.96
CA MET A 138 -8.60 -62.88 -167.16
C MET A 138 -8.55 -61.41 -166.74
N LYS A 139 -8.83 -60.46 -167.64
CA LYS A 139 -8.91 -59.02 -167.31
C LYS A 139 -10.05 -58.69 -166.34
N ILE A 140 -11.18 -59.40 -166.41
CA ILE A 140 -12.30 -59.24 -165.46
C ILE A 140 -11.93 -59.81 -164.08
N LEU A 141 -11.34 -61.00 -164.02
CA LEU A 141 -10.90 -61.64 -162.77
C LEU A 141 -9.76 -60.86 -162.12
N GLN A 142 -8.81 -60.33 -162.90
CA GLN A 142 -7.73 -59.46 -162.40
C GLN A 142 -8.28 -58.14 -161.85
N LYS A 143 -9.32 -57.55 -162.46
CA LYS A 143 -10.05 -56.40 -161.89
C LYS A 143 -10.77 -56.76 -160.60
N LYS A 144 -11.46 -57.91 -160.52
CA LYS A 144 -12.09 -58.39 -159.28
C LYS A 144 -11.07 -58.66 -158.18
N GLN A 145 -9.92 -59.26 -158.50
CA GLN A 145 -8.82 -59.49 -157.56
C GLN A 145 -8.27 -58.16 -157.03
N ALA A 146 -8.00 -57.18 -157.92
CA ALA A 146 -7.56 -55.85 -157.50
C ALA A 146 -8.59 -55.12 -156.62
N GLN A 147 -9.88 -55.32 -156.88
CA GLN A 147 -10.97 -54.76 -156.05
C GLN A 147 -11.04 -55.44 -154.67
N ILE A 148 -11.01 -56.77 -154.62
CA ILE A 148 -11.00 -57.55 -153.36
C ILE A 148 -9.75 -57.22 -152.52
N VAL A 149 -8.59 -56.98 -153.16
CA VAL A 149 -7.38 -56.52 -152.47
C VAL A 149 -7.57 -55.12 -151.87
N LYS A 150 -8.18 -54.18 -152.59
CA LYS A 150 -8.52 -52.85 -152.05
C LYS A 150 -9.52 -52.94 -150.89
N GLU A 151 -10.56 -53.75 -151.03
CA GLU A 151 -11.57 -53.97 -149.98
C GLU A 151 -10.96 -54.62 -148.74
N LYS A 152 -10.07 -55.62 -148.91
CA LYS A 152 -9.29 -56.22 -147.82
C LYS A 152 -8.44 -55.17 -147.10
N VAL A 153 -7.70 -54.33 -147.82
CA VAL A 153 -6.86 -53.26 -147.23
C VAL A 153 -7.72 -52.23 -146.51
N HIS A 154 -8.87 -51.85 -147.08
CA HIS A 154 -9.81 -50.91 -146.44
C HIS A 154 -10.39 -51.51 -145.15
N LEU A 155 -10.92 -52.73 -145.19
CA LEU A 155 -11.45 -53.43 -144.00
C LEU A 155 -10.37 -53.67 -142.94
N GLN A 156 -9.12 -53.96 -143.33
CA GLN A 156 -7.99 -54.02 -142.40
C GLN A 156 -7.74 -52.65 -141.75
N SER A 157 -7.80 -51.55 -142.50
CA SER A 157 -7.63 -50.20 -141.94
C SER A 157 -8.76 -49.80 -140.98
N GLU A 158 -10.02 -50.15 -141.29
CA GLU A 158 -11.15 -49.92 -140.37
C GLU A 158 -11.07 -50.83 -139.14
N HIS A 159 -10.61 -52.07 -139.29
CA HIS A 159 -10.37 -52.97 -138.16
C HIS A 159 -9.27 -52.43 -137.23
N SER A 160 -8.16 -51.91 -137.77
CA SER A 160 -7.12 -51.24 -136.98
C SER A 160 -7.65 -50.00 -136.25
N LYS A 161 -8.45 -49.16 -136.91
CA LYS A 161 -9.13 -48.01 -136.25
C LYS A 161 -10.06 -48.47 -135.13
N ALA A 162 -10.84 -49.52 -135.36
CA ALA A 162 -11.76 -50.08 -134.36
C ALA A 162 -11.02 -50.67 -133.14
N ILE A 163 -9.88 -51.33 -133.34
CA ILE A 163 -9.00 -51.80 -132.25
C ILE A 163 -8.47 -50.61 -131.44
N LEU A 164 -7.97 -49.56 -132.10
CA LEU A 164 -7.47 -48.36 -131.42
C LEU A 164 -8.58 -47.64 -130.64
N ALA A 165 -9.78 -47.51 -131.22
CA ALA A 165 -10.95 -46.95 -130.54
C ALA A 165 -11.36 -47.80 -129.32
N ARG A 166 -11.40 -49.14 -129.46
CA ARG A 166 -11.70 -50.06 -128.34
C ARG A 166 -10.64 -49.95 -127.24
N SER A 167 -9.36 -49.91 -127.58
CA SER A 167 -8.27 -49.76 -126.62
C SER A 167 -8.34 -48.42 -125.87
N LYS A 168 -8.64 -47.33 -126.57
CA LYS A 168 -8.85 -46.01 -125.95
C LYS A 168 -10.06 -46.00 -125.00
N LEU A 169 -11.19 -46.58 -125.41
CA LEU A 169 -12.39 -46.71 -124.58
C LEU A 169 -12.13 -47.62 -123.36
N GLU A 170 -11.42 -48.73 -123.54
CA GLU A 170 -11.07 -49.64 -122.43
C GLU A 170 -10.14 -48.95 -121.42
N SER A 171 -9.17 -48.16 -121.90
CA SER A 171 -8.32 -47.34 -121.02
C SER A 171 -9.14 -46.32 -120.24
N LEU A 172 -10.02 -45.56 -120.92
CA LEU A 172 -10.91 -44.58 -120.29
C LEU A 172 -11.87 -45.22 -119.28
N CYS A 173 -12.41 -46.41 -119.56
CA CYS A 173 -13.26 -47.15 -118.63
C CYS A 173 -12.47 -47.62 -117.39
N ARG A 174 -11.24 -48.14 -117.56
CA ARG A 174 -10.35 -48.52 -116.45
C ARG A 174 -9.95 -47.30 -115.61
N GLU A 175 -9.76 -46.15 -116.25
CA GLU A 175 -9.42 -44.88 -115.60
C GLU A 175 -10.59 -44.27 -114.83
N LEU A 176 -11.78 -44.25 -115.44
CA LEU A 176 -13.02 -43.85 -114.78
C LEU A 176 -13.37 -44.78 -113.61
N GLN A 177 -13.11 -46.09 -113.72
CA GLN A 177 -13.24 -47.05 -112.62
C GLN A 177 -12.23 -46.78 -111.50
N ARG A 178 -10.95 -46.48 -111.84
CA ARG A 178 -9.96 -46.04 -110.84
C ARG A 178 -10.43 -44.78 -110.12
N HIS A 179 -10.83 -43.74 -110.85
CA HIS A 179 -11.29 -42.48 -110.25
C HIS A 179 -12.57 -42.66 -109.41
N ASN A 180 -13.52 -43.51 -109.83
CA ASN A 180 -14.70 -43.83 -109.03
C ASN A 180 -14.38 -44.66 -107.78
N LYS A 181 -13.33 -45.48 -107.82
CA LYS A 181 -12.84 -46.20 -106.64
C LYS A 181 -12.15 -45.22 -105.68
N THR A 182 -11.18 -44.45 -106.16
CA THR A 182 -10.44 -43.45 -105.37
C THR A 182 -11.39 -42.44 -104.74
N LEU A 183 -12.34 -41.86 -105.48
CA LEU A 183 -13.30 -40.91 -104.94
C LEU A 183 -14.23 -41.53 -103.86
N LYS A 184 -14.55 -42.82 -103.94
CA LYS A 184 -15.28 -43.52 -102.87
C LYS A 184 -14.40 -43.78 -101.65
N GLU A 185 -13.13 -44.11 -101.85
CA GLU A 185 -12.16 -44.31 -100.77
C GLU A 185 -11.85 -42.98 -100.05
N GLU A 186 -11.65 -41.90 -100.79
CA GLU A 186 -11.50 -40.52 -100.29
C GLU A 186 -12.75 -40.04 -99.56
N ASN A 187 -13.96 -40.22 -100.13
CA ASN A 187 -15.19 -39.77 -99.48
C ASN A 187 -15.49 -40.55 -98.19
N MET A 188 -15.25 -41.87 -98.17
CA MET A 188 -15.32 -42.65 -96.93
C MET A 188 -14.26 -42.24 -95.90
N GLN A 189 -13.05 -41.88 -96.35
CA GLN A 189 -11.99 -41.43 -95.46
C GLN A 189 -12.27 -40.04 -94.87
N GLN A 190 -12.72 -39.09 -95.70
CA GLN A 190 -13.14 -37.76 -95.28
C GLN A 190 -14.32 -37.82 -94.29
N ALA A 191 -15.25 -38.76 -94.49
CA ALA A 191 -16.35 -39.01 -93.54
C ALA A 191 -15.85 -39.52 -92.19
N ARG A 192 -14.84 -40.42 -92.15
CA ARG A 192 -14.18 -40.83 -90.90
C ARG A 192 -13.47 -39.67 -90.21
N GLU A 193 -12.76 -38.84 -90.97
CA GLU A 193 -12.01 -37.70 -90.42
C GLU A 193 -12.92 -36.60 -89.88
N GLU A 194 -14.13 -36.42 -90.44
CA GLU A 194 -15.13 -35.50 -89.87
C GLU A 194 -15.84 -36.09 -88.64
N GLU A 195 -16.10 -37.41 -88.66
CA GLU A 195 -16.61 -38.17 -87.51
C GLU A 195 -15.61 -38.18 -86.33
N GLU A 196 -14.31 -38.32 -86.60
CA GLU A 196 -13.23 -38.21 -85.61
C GLU A 196 -13.09 -36.78 -85.10
N ARG A 197 -13.04 -35.75 -85.97
CA ARG A 197 -13.04 -34.35 -85.54
C ARG A 197 -14.28 -33.98 -84.71
N ARG A 198 -15.45 -34.57 -84.97
CA ARG A 198 -16.64 -34.43 -84.10
C ARG A 198 -16.41 -35.05 -82.72
N LYS A 199 -15.81 -36.24 -82.64
CA LYS A 199 -15.49 -36.92 -81.37
C LYS A 199 -14.44 -36.16 -80.58
N GLU A 200 -13.38 -35.67 -81.23
CA GLU A 200 -12.34 -34.84 -80.62
C GLU A 200 -12.92 -33.54 -80.06
N ALA A 201 -13.72 -32.81 -80.84
CA ALA A 201 -14.37 -31.58 -80.39
C ALA A 201 -15.32 -31.85 -79.21
N THR A 202 -16.13 -32.93 -79.27
CA THR A 202 -17.04 -33.33 -78.18
C THR A 202 -16.26 -33.71 -76.91
N ALA A 203 -15.18 -34.46 -77.04
CA ALA A 203 -14.30 -34.82 -75.92
C ALA A 203 -13.63 -33.58 -75.32
N HIS A 204 -13.15 -32.64 -76.14
CA HIS A 204 -12.57 -31.38 -75.68
C HIS A 204 -13.59 -30.55 -74.90
N PHE A 205 -14.83 -30.40 -75.38
CA PHE A 205 -15.89 -29.71 -74.65
C PHE A 205 -16.22 -30.41 -73.33
N GLN A 206 -16.29 -31.75 -73.30
CA GLN A 206 -16.54 -32.50 -72.07
C GLN A 206 -15.40 -32.38 -71.06
N ILE A 207 -14.14 -32.43 -71.50
CA ILE A 207 -12.95 -32.21 -70.66
C ILE A 207 -12.99 -30.78 -70.08
N THR A 208 -13.27 -29.78 -70.92
CA THR A 208 -13.35 -28.37 -70.50
C THR A 208 -14.46 -28.16 -69.47
N LEU A 209 -15.65 -28.77 -69.67
CA LEU A 209 -16.75 -28.74 -68.70
C LEU A 209 -16.38 -29.41 -67.38
N ASN A 210 -15.75 -30.59 -67.44
CA ASN A 210 -15.30 -31.30 -66.24
C ASN A 210 -14.23 -30.51 -65.47
N GLU A 211 -13.33 -29.81 -66.18
CA GLU A 211 -12.29 -28.97 -65.57
C GLU A 211 -12.87 -27.70 -64.93
N ILE A 212 -13.83 -27.03 -65.60
CA ILE A 212 -14.57 -25.90 -65.02
C ILE A 212 -15.35 -26.35 -63.77
N GLN A 213 -16.00 -27.50 -63.82
CA GLN A 213 -16.71 -28.05 -62.65
C GLN A 213 -15.73 -28.40 -61.51
N ALA A 214 -14.59 -29.02 -61.80
CA ALA A 214 -13.56 -29.31 -60.81
C ALA A 214 -12.97 -28.04 -60.18
N GLN A 215 -12.81 -26.95 -60.96
CA GLN A 215 -12.39 -25.64 -60.43
C GLN A 215 -13.47 -25.02 -59.53
N LEU A 216 -14.75 -25.14 -59.88
CA LEU A 216 -15.87 -24.69 -59.04
C LEU A 216 -15.93 -25.47 -57.71
N GLU A 217 -15.84 -26.80 -57.77
CA GLU A 217 -15.80 -27.67 -56.59
C GLU A 217 -14.57 -27.38 -55.70
N GLN A 218 -13.39 -27.15 -56.29
CA GLN A 218 -12.20 -26.70 -55.54
C GLN A 218 -12.39 -25.33 -54.89
N HIS A 219 -13.01 -24.38 -55.58
CA HIS A 219 -13.33 -23.06 -55.04
C HIS A 219 -14.29 -23.18 -53.84
N ASP A 220 -15.34 -24.00 -53.95
CA ASP A 220 -16.32 -24.18 -52.88
C ASP A 220 -15.72 -24.91 -51.67
N ILE A 221 -14.85 -25.90 -51.89
CA ILE A 221 -14.05 -26.54 -50.84
C ILE A 221 -13.11 -25.53 -50.15
N HIS A 222 -12.46 -24.66 -50.92
CA HIS A 222 -11.61 -23.61 -50.36
C HIS A 222 -12.42 -22.56 -49.57
N ASN A 223 -13.57 -22.16 -50.08
CA ASN A 223 -14.47 -21.21 -49.41
C ASN A 223 -15.06 -21.81 -48.12
N ALA A 224 -15.40 -23.09 -48.12
CA ALA A 224 -15.82 -23.82 -46.92
C ALA A 224 -14.71 -23.88 -45.86
N LYS A 225 -13.45 -24.12 -46.25
CA LYS A 225 -12.28 -24.04 -45.35
C LYS A 225 -12.11 -22.64 -44.76
N LEU A 226 -12.17 -21.59 -45.58
CA LEU A 226 -12.08 -20.21 -45.10
C LEU A 226 -13.22 -19.86 -44.12
N ARG A 227 -14.45 -20.36 -44.33
CA ARG A 227 -15.54 -20.21 -43.36
C ARG A 227 -15.25 -20.93 -42.04
N GLN A 228 -14.76 -22.17 -42.10
CA GLN A 228 -14.37 -22.96 -40.92
C GLN A 228 -13.24 -22.28 -40.13
N GLU A 229 -12.19 -21.81 -40.81
CA GLU A 229 -11.07 -21.10 -40.19
C GLU A 229 -11.53 -19.79 -39.50
N ASN A 230 -12.46 -19.04 -40.11
CA ASN A 230 -13.06 -17.86 -39.48
C ASN A 230 -13.89 -18.21 -38.24
N ILE A 231 -14.66 -19.31 -38.25
CA ILE A 231 -15.39 -19.79 -37.07
C ILE A 231 -14.42 -20.14 -35.94
N GLU A 232 -13.35 -20.86 -36.24
CA GLU A 232 -12.34 -21.21 -35.24
C GLU A 232 -11.58 -20.00 -34.70
N LEU A 233 -11.27 -19.00 -35.52
CA LEU A 233 -10.68 -17.74 -35.08
C LEU A 233 -11.65 -16.96 -34.18
N GLY A 234 -12.94 -16.94 -34.51
CA GLY A 234 -14.00 -16.40 -33.66
C GLY A 234 -14.09 -17.11 -32.30
N GLU A 235 -14.02 -18.45 -32.28
CA GLU A 235 -13.94 -19.22 -31.03
C GLU A 235 -12.67 -18.93 -30.22
N LYS A 236 -11.50 -18.84 -30.86
CA LYS A 236 -10.22 -18.53 -30.21
C LYS A 236 -10.28 -17.13 -29.57
N LEU A 237 -10.86 -16.15 -30.26
CA LEU A 237 -11.09 -14.80 -29.72
C LEU A 237 -12.11 -14.81 -28.56
N LYS A 238 -13.23 -15.54 -28.68
CA LYS A 238 -14.23 -15.68 -27.62
C LYS A 238 -13.62 -16.27 -26.34
N LYS A 239 -12.86 -17.37 -26.46
CA LYS A 239 -12.15 -18.02 -25.36
C LYS A 239 -11.12 -17.10 -24.71
N LEU A 240 -10.45 -16.24 -25.49
CA LEU A 240 -9.53 -15.23 -24.97
C LEU A 240 -10.26 -14.13 -24.17
N ILE A 241 -11.41 -13.65 -24.65
CA ILE A 241 -12.26 -12.67 -23.94
C ILE A 241 -12.78 -13.27 -22.61
N GLU A 242 -13.25 -14.51 -22.65
CA GLU A 242 -13.70 -15.25 -21.45
C GLU A 242 -12.57 -15.41 -20.41
N GLN A 243 -11.34 -15.70 -20.86
CA GLN A 243 -10.17 -15.74 -19.97
C GLN A 243 -9.80 -14.37 -19.39
N TYR A 244 -9.92 -13.29 -20.15
CA TYR A 244 -9.69 -11.94 -19.62
C TYR A 244 -10.73 -11.55 -18.58
N ALA A 245 -12.02 -11.82 -18.82
CA ALA A 245 -13.09 -11.55 -17.86
C ALA A 245 -12.91 -12.33 -16.54
N LEU A 246 -12.53 -13.62 -16.61
CA LEU A 246 -12.21 -14.42 -15.42
C LEU A 246 -10.97 -13.92 -14.67
N ARG A 247 -9.96 -13.42 -15.40
CA ARG A 247 -8.76 -12.82 -14.81
C ARG A 247 -9.06 -11.49 -14.12
N GLU A 248 -9.91 -10.67 -14.73
CA GLU A 248 -10.39 -9.41 -14.18
C GLU A 248 -11.20 -9.66 -12.90
N GLU A 249 -12.17 -10.57 -12.92
CA GLU A 249 -12.95 -10.97 -11.74
C GLU A 249 -12.05 -11.52 -10.60
N HIS A 250 -10.98 -12.25 -10.92
CA HIS A 250 -9.98 -12.68 -9.94
C HIS A 250 -9.17 -11.51 -9.35
N ILE A 251 -8.70 -10.56 -10.18
CA ILE A 251 -8.00 -9.36 -9.72
C ILE A 251 -8.92 -8.54 -8.79
N ASP A 252 -10.20 -8.43 -9.14
CA ASP A 252 -11.23 -7.71 -8.40
C ASP A 252 -11.50 -8.34 -7.02
N LYS A 253 -11.52 -9.67 -6.94
CA LYS A 253 -11.56 -10.43 -5.68
C LYS A 253 -10.31 -10.22 -4.82
N VAL A 254 -9.12 -10.19 -5.42
CA VAL A 254 -7.86 -9.91 -4.72
C VAL A 254 -7.82 -8.47 -4.20
N PHE A 255 -8.30 -7.49 -4.96
CA PHE A 255 -8.43 -6.09 -4.53
C PHE A 255 -9.37 -5.97 -3.33
N LYS A 256 -10.57 -6.56 -3.40
CA LYS A 256 -11.54 -6.57 -2.29
C LYS A 256 -10.98 -7.24 -1.03
N HIS A 257 -10.21 -8.32 -1.17
CA HIS A 257 -9.52 -8.94 -0.05
C HIS A 257 -8.42 -8.04 0.55
N LYS A 258 -7.66 -7.33 -0.28
CA LYS A 258 -6.61 -6.40 0.19
C LYS A 258 -7.18 -5.15 0.86
N GLU A 259 -8.26 -4.60 0.34
CA GLU A 259 -9.01 -3.50 0.94
C GLU A 259 -9.52 -3.88 2.34
N LEU A 260 -10.19 -5.03 2.47
CA LEU A 260 -10.63 -5.55 3.78
C LEU A 260 -9.45 -5.86 4.73
N GLN A 261 -8.30 -6.29 4.21
CA GLN A 261 -7.09 -6.48 5.01
C GLN A 261 -6.55 -5.14 5.54
N GLN A 262 -6.55 -4.09 4.71
CA GLN A 262 -6.12 -2.75 5.08
C GLN A 262 -7.04 -2.15 6.15
N GLN A 263 -8.36 -2.18 5.91
CA GLN A 263 -9.36 -1.69 6.89
C GLN A 263 -9.25 -2.39 8.25
N LEU A 264 -8.92 -3.68 8.29
CA LEU A 264 -8.68 -4.41 9.54
C LEU A 264 -7.40 -3.95 10.27
N VAL A 265 -6.35 -3.59 9.54
CA VAL A 265 -5.12 -3.01 10.12
C VAL A 265 -5.39 -1.61 10.64
N ASP A 266 -6.08 -0.76 9.88
CA ASP A 266 -6.40 0.61 10.28
C ASP A 266 -7.33 0.65 11.50
N ALA A 267 -8.34 -0.23 11.57
CA ALA A 267 -9.20 -0.38 12.74
C ALA A 267 -8.43 -0.80 14.00
N LYS A 268 -7.44 -1.71 13.87
CA LYS A 268 -6.55 -2.10 14.98
C LYS A 268 -5.60 -0.97 15.40
N LEU A 269 -5.09 -0.19 14.45
CA LEU A 269 -4.26 0.97 14.72
C LEU A 269 -5.05 2.07 15.43
N GLN A 270 -6.29 2.32 15.02
CA GLN A 270 -7.20 3.24 15.70
C GLN A 270 -7.53 2.75 17.13
N GLN A 271 -7.82 1.46 17.31
CA GLN A 271 -8.08 0.87 18.63
C GLN A 271 -6.88 1.02 19.58
N THR A 272 -5.66 0.69 19.13
CA THR A 272 -4.45 0.81 19.96
C THR A 272 -4.10 2.28 20.25
N THR A 273 -4.24 3.17 19.27
CA THR A 273 -4.07 4.62 19.45
C THR A 273 -5.04 5.18 20.49
N GLN A 274 -6.32 4.76 20.45
CA GLN A 274 -7.33 5.19 21.42
C GLN A 274 -7.04 4.66 22.83
N LEU A 275 -6.63 3.39 22.96
CA LEU A 275 -6.25 2.80 24.26
C LEU A 275 -5.03 3.49 24.89
N ILE A 276 -4.01 3.82 24.08
CA ILE A 276 -2.84 4.60 24.53
C ILE A 276 -3.30 5.97 25.03
N LYS A 277 -4.11 6.68 24.24
CA LYS A 277 -4.65 7.99 24.62
C LYS A 277 -5.47 7.94 25.91
N GLU A 278 -6.34 6.94 26.09
CA GLU A 278 -7.13 6.76 27.30
C GLU A 278 -6.25 6.48 28.54
N ALA A 279 -5.16 5.72 28.37
CA ALA A 279 -4.17 5.48 29.42
C ALA A 279 -3.37 6.75 29.75
N ASP A 280 -2.91 7.50 28.76
CA ASP A 280 -2.18 8.76 28.95
C ASP A 280 -3.04 9.83 29.64
N GLU A 281 -4.30 10.01 29.21
CA GLU A 281 -5.22 10.90 29.89
C GLU A 281 -5.51 10.44 31.33
N LYS A 282 -5.61 9.13 31.58
CA LYS A 282 -5.79 8.58 32.94
C LYS A 282 -4.57 8.87 33.82
N HIS A 283 -3.36 8.58 33.33
CA HIS A 283 -2.11 8.89 34.04
C HIS A 283 -1.94 10.39 34.29
N GLN A 284 -2.30 11.25 33.33
CA GLN A 284 -2.24 12.70 33.49
C GLN A 284 -3.26 13.19 34.54
N ARG A 285 -4.50 12.67 34.53
CA ARG A 285 -5.51 12.96 35.57
C ARG A 285 -5.05 12.51 36.97
N GLU A 286 -4.45 11.32 37.08
CA GLU A 286 -3.90 10.80 38.34
C GLU A 286 -2.70 11.63 38.84
N ARG A 287 -1.81 12.02 37.94
CA ARG A 287 -0.66 12.91 38.21
C ARG A 287 -1.10 14.29 38.68
N GLU A 288 -2.12 14.88 38.05
CA GLU A 288 -2.68 16.17 38.44
C GLU A 288 -3.36 16.11 39.82
N PHE A 289 -4.09 15.03 40.10
CA PHE A 289 -4.69 14.78 41.41
C PHE A 289 -3.63 14.68 42.52
N LEU A 290 -2.61 13.83 42.33
CA LEU A 290 -1.53 13.64 43.30
C LEU A 290 -0.69 14.92 43.51
N LEU A 291 -0.43 15.67 42.43
CA LEU A 291 0.25 16.97 42.52
C LEU A 291 -0.59 17.96 43.34
N LYS A 292 -1.90 18.03 43.10
CA LYS A 292 -2.82 18.88 43.87
C LYS A 292 -2.81 18.50 45.35
N GLU A 293 -3.00 17.22 45.70
CA GLU A 293 -2.99 16.73 47.08
C GLU A 293 -1.65 17.00 47.78
N ALA A 294 -0.51 16.81 47.09
CA ALA A 294 0.81 17.16 47.60
C ALA A 294 0.98 18.68 47.84
N THR A 295 0.42 19.54 46.99
CA THR A 295 0.47 21.00 47.22
C THR A 295 -0.45 21.45 48.36
N GLU A 296 -1.65 20.87 48.51
CA GLU A 296 -2.58 21.19 49.59
C GLU A 296 -2.05 20.71 50.96
N SER A 297 -1.53 19.49 51.04
CA SER A 297 -0.94 18.94 52.27
C SER A 297 0.30 19.74 52.70
N ARG A 298 1.16 20.14 51.75
CA ARG A 298 2.27 21.07 52.01
C ARG A 298 1.79 22.43 52.53
N HIS A 299 0.70 22.98 52.00
CA HIS A 299 0.15 24.25 52.46
C HIS A 299 -0.41 24.15 53.89
N LYS A 300 -1.17 23.08 54.18
CA LYS A 300 -1.66 22.75 55.54
C LYS A 300 -0.50 22.59 56.53
N TYR A 301 0.58 21.90 56.13
CA TYR A 301 1.78 21.75 56.97
C TYR A 301 2.45 23.10 57.27
N GLU A 302 2.66 23.95 56.26
CA GLU A 302 3.31 25.25 56.46
C GLU A 302 2.45 26.19 57.32
N GLN A 303 1.11 26.12 57.21
CA GLN A 303 0.19 26.83 58.10
C GLN A 303 0.29 26.34 59.56
N MET A 304 0.29 25.02 59.79
CA MET A 304 0.48 24.45 61.14
C MET A 304 1.84 24.82 61.74
N LYS A 305 2.90 24.82 60.93
CA LYS A 305 4.25 25.26 61.30
C LYS A 305 4.32 26.75 61.66
N GLN A 306 3.56 27.62 60.99
CA GLN A 306 3.42 29.02 61.37
C GLN A 306 2.68 29.18 62.72
N GLN A 307 1.61 28.41 62.96
CA GLN A 307 0.92 28.38 64.25
C GLN A 307 1.82 27.87 65.38
N GLU A 308 2.62 26.83 65.13
CA GLU A 308 3.62 26.30 66.08
C GLU A 308 4.64 27.38 66.49
N VAL A 309 5.14 28.16 65.53
CA VAL A 309 6.04 29.29 65.78
C VAL A 309 5.36 30.38 66.60
N GLN A 310 4.10 30.73 66.29
CA GLN A 310 3.33 31.73 67.05
C GLN A 310 3.08 31.28 68.51
N LEU A 311 2.71 30.02 68.72
CA LEU A 311 2.50 29.45 70.05
C LEU A 311 3.81 29.37 70.84
N LYS A 312 4.94 29.06 70.19
CA LYS A 312 6.28 29.11 70.82
C LYS A 312 6.69 30.52 71.22
N GLN A 313 6.40 31.53 70.38
CA GLN A 313 6.62 32.95 70.72
C GLN A 313 5.74 33.38 71.90
N GLN A 314 4.46 32.98 71.92
CA GLN A 314 3.55 33.25 73.04
C GLN A 314 4.01 32.57 74.34
N LEU A 315 4.50 31.33 74.26
CA LEU A 315 5.04 30.60 75.41
C LEU A 315 6.30 31.27 75.96
N SER A 316 7.22 31.73 75.09
CA SER A 316 8.38 32.53 75.49
C SER A 316 7.94 33.79 76.22
N LEU A 317 7.02 34.57 75.64
CA LEU A 317 6.52 35.80 76.24
C LEU A 317 5.83 35.58 77.61
N TYR A 318 5.23 34.42 77.85
CA TYR A 318 4.72 34.05 79.18
C TYR A 318 5.82 33.57 80.14
N MET A 319 6.86 32.89 79.64
CA MET A 319 8.05 32.50 80.40
C MET A 319 8.82 33.74 80.87
N ASP A 320 9.11 34.67 79.95
CA ASP A 320 9.78 35.95 80.22
C ASP A 320 9.03 36.73 81.31
N LYS A 321 7.70 36.86 81.18
CA LYS A 321 6.84 37.49 82.21
C LYS A 321 6.86 36.73 83.54
N PHE A 322 6.93 35.41 83.52
CA PHE A 322 7.03 34.62 84.76
C PHE A 322 8.37 34.84 85.46
N GLU A 323 9.47 34.99 84.69
CA GLU A 323 10.78 35.38 85.23
C GLU A 323 10.78 36.83 85.76
N GLU A 324 10.08 37.77 85.11
CA GLU A 324 9.84 39.12 85.65
C GLU A 324 9.05 39.09 86.97
N PHE A 325 7.97 38.29 87.05
CA PHE A 325 7.18 38.11 88.28
C PHE A 325 8.00 37.46 89.40
N GLN A 326 8.77 36.41 89.10
CA GLN A 326 9.66 35.75 90.07
C GLN A 326 10.77 36.69 90.55
N THR A 327 11.38 37.45 89.64
CA THR A 327 12.38 38.48 89.97
C THR A 327 11.77 39.57 90.87
N THR A 328 10.53 39.97 90.60
CA THR A 328 9.80 40.98 91.40
C THR A 328 9.42 40.41 92.78
N MET A 329 8.97 39.16 92.86
CA MET A 329 8.72 38.46 94.12
C MET A 329 10.00 38.26 94.95
N ALA A 330 11.13 37.93 94.32
CA ALA A 330 12.42 37.82 94.99
C ALA A 330 12.84 39.17 95.62
N LYS A 331 12.78 40.26 94.85
CA LYS A 331 13.03 41.63 95.34
C LYS A 331 12.05 42.04 96.45
N SER A 332 10.78 41.66 96.33
CA SER A 332 9.75 41.92 97.36
C SER A 332 10.06 41.19 98.67
N ASN A 333 10.43 39.91 98.59
CA ASN A 333 10.87 39.13 99.75
C ASN A 333 12.16 39.69 100.39
N GLU A 334 13.11 40.15 99.57
CA GLU A 334 14.30 40.85 100.04
C GLU A 334 13.94 42.14 100.81
N LEU A 335 13.04 42.97 100.26
CA LEU A 335 12.51 44.15 100.94
C LEU A 335 11.79 43.79 102.26
N PHE A 336 10.96 42.75 102.30
CA PHE A 336 10.32 42.30 103.54
C PHE A 336 11.33 41.80 104.58
N THR A 337 12.40 41.11 104.16
CA THR A 337 13.45 40.66 105.10
C THR A 337 14.32 41.80 105.60
N THR A 338 14.66 42.79 104.77
CA THR A 338 15.39 44.00 105.20
C THR A 338 14.55 44.86 106.13
N PHE A 339 13.28 45.14 105.79
CA PHE A 339 12.36 45.84 106.70
C PHE A 339 12.17 45.10 108.04
N ARG A 340 12.08 43.75 108.04
CA ARG A 340 12.04 42.97 109.30
C ARG A 340 13.32 43.17 110.12
N GLN A 341 14.49 43.08 109.50
CA GLN A 341 15.77 43.33 110.17
C GLN A 341 15.86 44.78 110.70
N GLU A 342 15.31 45.76 110.00
CA GLU A 342 15.27 47.16 110.45
C GLU A 342 14.28 47.38 111.59
N MET A 343 13.07 46.82 111.53
CA MET A 343 12.14 46.81 112.67
C MET A 343 12.77 46.12 113.89
N GLU A 344 13.52 45.04 113.72
CA GLU A 344 14.27 44.41 114.80
C GLU A 344 15.37 45.30 115.36
N LYS A 345 16.19 45.94 114.50
CA LYS A 345 17.23 46.90 114.92
C LYS A 345 16.59 48.08 115.68
N MET A 346 15.48 48.61 115.18
CA MET A 346 14.72 49.69 115.79
C MET A 346 14.11 49.26 117.13
N THR A 347 13.51 48.08 117.22
CA THR A 347 12.98 47.49 118.47
C THR A 347 14.09 47.28 119.49
N LYS A 348 15.28 46.80 119.07
CA LYS A 348 16.46 46.66 119.93
C LYS A 348 16.97 48.03 120.41
N LYS A 349 16.89 49.07 119.58
CA LYS A 349 17.23 50.47 119.93
C LYS A 349 16.22 51.08 120.90
N ILE A 350 14.91 50.87 120.69
CA ILE A 350 13.83 51.28 121.60
C ILE A 350 14.04 50.63 122.97
N LYS A 351 14.22 49.29 123.03
CA LYS A 351 14.50 48.56 124.28
C LYS A 351 15.79 48.98 124.99
N LYS A 352 16.75 49.58 124.28
CA LYS A 352 17.95 50.19 124.87
C LYS A 352 17.63 51.57 125.47
N LEU A 353 16.91 52.42 124.74
CA LEU A 353 16.46 53.74 125.20
C LEU A 353 15.46 53.63 126.37
N GLU A 354 14.58 52.63 126.40
CA GLU A 354 13.69 52.33 127.52
C GLU A 354 14.48 52.00 128.79
N LYS A 355 15.49 51.12 128.69
CA LYS A 355 16.39 50.80 129.82
C LYS A 355 17.18 52.02 130.29
N GLU A 356 17.70 52.82 129.36
CA GLU A 356 18.39 54.07 129.68
C GLU A 356 17.45 55.07 130.35
N THR A 357 16.18 55.15 129.92
CA THR A 357 15.14 55.98 130.53
C THR A 357 14.79 55.53 131.95
N ILE A 358 14.69 54.21 132.19
CA ILE A 358 14.50 53.65 133.54
C ILE A 358 15.71 53.98 134.44
N ILE A 359 16.94 53.79 133.93
CA ILE A 359 18.17 54.13 134.69
C ILE A 359 18.22 55.62 135.02
N TRP A 360 17.88 56.51 134.08
CA TRP A 360 17.81 57.95 134.34
C TRP A 360 16.69 58.33 135.32
N ARG A 361 15.53 57.68 135.24
CA ARG A 361 14.44 57.87 136.19
C ARG A 361 14.86 57.45 137.60
N THR A 362 15.44 56.27 137.79
CA THR A 362 15.92 55.80 139.10
C THR A 362 17.09 56.62 139.63
N LYS A 363 17.98 57.14 138.78
CA LYS A 363 18.99 58.14 139.19
C LYS A 363 18.33 59.42 139.70
N TRP A 364 17.32 59.94 139.01
CA TRP A 364 16.59 61.14 139.40
C TRP A 364 15.78 60.92 140.69
N GLU A 365 15.07 59.79 140.81
CA GLU A 365 14.33 59.37 142.01
C GLU A 365 15.27 59.28 143.22
N ASN A 366 16.45 58.64 143.07
CA ASN A 366 17.45 58.55 144.14
C ASN A 366 18.07 59.91 144.49
N ASN A 367 18.35 60.77 143.50
CA ASN A 367 18.87 62.11 143.77
C ASN A 367 17.83 63.00 144.47
N ASN A 368 16.57 62.95 144.04
CA ASN A 368 15.45 63.66 144.67
C ASN A 368 15.18 63.11 146.09
N LYS A 369 15.33 61.81 146.31
CA LYS A 369 15.26 61.19 147.65
C LYS A 369 16.40 61.66 148.57
N ALA A 370 17.62 61.73 148.07
CA ALA A 370 18.75 62.30 148.82
C ALA A 370 18.55 63.80 149.12
N LEU A 371 17.97 64.55 148.16
CA LEU A 371 17.61 65.97 148.35
C LEU A 371 16.54 66.13 149.45
N LEU A 372 15.54 65.25 149.49
CA LEU A 372 14.54 65.19 150.55
C LEU A 372 15.17 64.86 151.90
N GLN A 373 16.09 63.89 151.98
CA GLN A 373 16.80 63.57 153.23
C GLN A 373 17.64 64.76 153.74
N MET A 374 18.37 65.46 152.86
CA MET A 374 19.09 66.69 153.24
C MET A 374 18.14 67.82 153.70
N ALA A 375 16.93 67.90 153.12
CA ALA A 375 15.90 68.83 153.59
C ALA A 375 15.36 68.44 154.97
N GLU A 376 15.09 67.16 155.21
CA GLU A 376 14.65 66.64 156.51
C GLU A 376 15.70 66.89 157.59
N GLU A 377 16.98 66.53 157.35
CA GLU A 377 18.13 66.83 158.20
C GLU A 377 18.24 68.32 158.52
N LYS A 378 18.07 69.19 157.52
CA LYS A 378 18.01 70.65 157.75
C LYS A 378 16.86 71.01 158.69
N THR A 379 15.64 70.49 158.50
CA THR A 379 14.53 70.81 159.41
C THR A 379 14.73 70.30 160.83
N VAL A 380 15.51 69.23 161.03
CA VAL A 380 15.92 68.77 162.37
C VAL A 380 16.90 69.77 162.98
N ARG A 381 17.96 70.15 162.27
CA ARG A 381 18.92 71.16 162.75
C ARG A 381 18.27 72.53 163.02
N ASP A 382 17.30 72.94 162.22
CA ASP A 382 16.54 74.19 162.43
C ASP A 382 15.65 74.11 163.70
N LYS A 383 15.13 72.92 164.06
CA LYS A 383 14.38 72.69 165.32
C LYS A 383 15.31 72.69 166.54
N GLU A 384 16.46 72.02 166.44
CA GLU A 384 17.50 72.01 167.49
C GLU A 384 18.02 73.42 167.75
N TYR A 385 18.32 74.17 166.68
CA TYR A 385 18.76 75.56 166.77
C TYR A 385 17.73 76.44 167.47
N LYS A 386 16.43 76.31 167.15
CA LYS A 386 15.35 77.00 167.88
C LYS A 386 15.28 76.60 169.36
N ALA A 387 15.53 75.33 169.69
CA ALA A 387 15.58 74.88 171.09
C ALA A 387 16.80 75.47 171.85
N PHE A 388 17.94 75.70 171.19
CA PHE A 388 19.04 76.49 171.75
C PHE A 388 18.71 77.97 171.88
N GLN A 389 18.05 78.58 170.89
CA GLN A 389 17.59 79.98 170.93
C GLN A 389 16.69 80.24 172.15
N ILE A 390 15.74 79.36 172.44
CA ILE A 390 14.82 79.46 173.59
C ILE A 390 15.57 79.31 174.93
N LYS A 391 16.61 78.46 174.99
CA LYS A 391 17.49 78.37 176.18
C LYS A 391 18.29 79.67 176.38
N LEU A 392 18.80 80.25 175.29
CA LEU A 392 19.53 81.52 175.31
C LEU A 392 18.65 82.66 175.81
N GLU A 393 17.42 82.81 175.30
CA GLU A 393 16.45 83.80 175.78
C GLU A 393 16.12 83.65 177.27
N ARG A 394 16.02 82.41 177.78
CA ARG A 394 15.78 82.16 179.21
C ARG A 394 16.96 82.62 180.07
N LEU A 395 18.18 82.35 179.64
CA LEU A 395 19.41 82.84 180.28
C LEU A 395 19.49 84.37 180.22
N GLU A 396 19.18 84.98 179.08
CA GLU A 396 19.20 86.44 178.93
C GLU A 396 18.16 87.14 179.81
N LYS A 397 16.93 86.60 179.87
CA LYS A 397 15.88 87.09 180.78
C LYS A 397 16.27 86.94 182.25
N LEU A 398 16.95 85.85 182.63
CA LEU A 398 17.45 85.65 183.99
C LEU A 398 18.56 86.67 184.34
N CYS A 399 19.50 86.92 183.41
CA CYS A 399 20.55 87.92 183.59
C CYS A 399 19.95 89.33 183.75
N ARG A 400 19.01 89.71 182.86
CA ARG A 400 18.31 91.01 182.95
C ARG A 400 17.57 91.17 184.29
N ALA A 401 16.88 90.13 184.77
CA ALA A 401 16.15 90.15 186.04
C ALA A 401 17.07 90.36 187.27
N LEU A 402 18.17 89.61 187.35
CA LEU A 402 19.20 89.78 188.39
C LEU A 402 19.84 91.18 188.33
N GLN A 403 19.96 91.75 187.12
CA GLN A 403 20.53 93.08 186.93
C GLN A 403 19.55 94.20 187.36
N THR A 404 18.23 93.99 187.27
CA THR A 404 17.23 94.88 187.90
C THR A 404 17.26 94.83 189.43
N GLU A 405 17.30 93.65 190.07
CA GLU A 405 17.45 93.57 191.54
C GLU A 405 18.72 94.28 192.02
N ARG A 406 19.84 94.05 191.32
CA ARG A 406 21.13 94.68 191.59
C ARG A 406 21.08 96.20 191.46
N ASN A 407 20.27 96.74 190.54
CA ASN A 407 20.12 98.18 190.35
C ASN A 407 19.16 98.80 191.38
N GLU A 408 18.03 98.16 191.70
CA GLU A 408 17.11 98.64 192.76
C GLU A 408 17.76 98.64 194.15
N LEU A 409 18.62 97.65 194.44
CA LEU A 409 19.43 97.63 195.66
C LEU A 409 20.45 98.78 195.68
N ASN A 410 20.98 99.17 194.52
CA ASN A 410 21.91 100.30 194.43
C ASN A 410 21.20 101.65 194.60
N GLU A 411 19.99 101.80 194.05
CA GLU A 411 19.16 103.00 194.23
C GLU A 411 18.74 103.20 195.70
N LYS A 412 18.47 102.10 196.42
CA LYS A 412 18.26 102.07 197.88
C LYS A 412 19.54 102.38 198.70
N VAL A 413 20.72 102.39 198.08
CA VAL A 413 22.01 102.73 198.70
C VAL A 413 22.43 104.18 198.40
N GLU A 414 22.15 104.72 197.21
CA GLU A 414 22.47 106.10 196.82
C GLU A 414 21.72 107.13 197.70
N VAL A 415 20.41 106.95 197.91
CA VAL A 415 19.57 107.85 198.71
C VAL A 415 19.97 107.88 200.20
N LEU A 416 20.79 106.92 200.65
CA LEU A 416 21.37 106.86 202.00
C LEU A 416 22.84 107.33 202.07
N LYS A 417 23.41 107.92 201.01
CA LYS A 417 24.84 108.31 200.95
C LYS A 417 25.14 109.77 200.58
N GLU A 418 24.25 110.48 199.88
CA GLU A 418 24.43 111.94 199.67
C GLU A 418 24.05 112.77 200.93
N GLN A 419 23.64 112.11 202.01
CA GLN A 419 24.11 112.48 203.35
C GLN A 419 25.07 111.38 203.82
N VAL A 420 26.27 111.77 204.28
CA VAL A 420 27.35 110.90 204.82
C VAL A 420 28.26 110.17 203.79
N SER A 421 29.29 110.92 203.35
CA SER A 421 30.72 110.53 203.52
C SER A 421 31.50 109.75 202.42
N ILE A 422 32.41 110.48 201.75
CA ILE A 422 33.86 110.17 201.54
C ILE A 422 34.33 109.17 200.44
N LYS A 423 35.08 109.74 199.47
CA LYS A 423 36.26 109.25 198.69
C LYS A 423 36.24 107.98 197.82
N ALA A 424 36.76 108.15 196.59
CA ALA A 424 37.81 107.35 195.89
C ALA A 424 37.52 105.86 195.55
N ALA A 425 38.31 105.15 194.72
CA ALA A 425 39.05 105.48 193.48
C ALA A 425 39.57 104.15 192.84
N ASP A 426 40.05 104.24 191.59
CA ASP A 426 41.14 103.44 190.98
C ASP A 426 40.92 101.96 190.52
N GLY A 427 41.62 101.61 189.43
CA GLY A 427 42.04 100.27 188.95
C GLY A 427 41.04 99.13 188.61
N ASP A 428 41.48 97.98 188.06
CA ASP A 428 42.51 97.69 187.03
C ASP A 428 42.42 96.21 186.56
N LEU A 429 43.12 95.83 185.46
CA LEU A 429 43.57 94.45 185.08
C LEU A 429 42.51 93.31 184.86
N VAL A 430 42.84 92.07 184.43
CA VAL A 430 43.49 91.59 183.17
C VAL A 430 43.33 90.04 183.01
N ALA A 431 43.57 89.47 181.81
CA ALA A 431 43.89 88.02 181.53
C ALA A 431 42.77 86.93 181.70
N PRO A 432 42.99 85.62 181.33
CA PRO A 432 43.54 85.10 180.05
C PRO A 432 42.94 83.78 179.46
N ALA A 433 43.33 83.50 178.21
CA ALA A 433 43.66 82.23 177.49
C ALA A 433 43.34 80.79 177.99
N MET A 434 43.08 79.87 177.01
CA MET A 434 43.62 78.49 176.79
C MET A 434 43.02 77.92 175.45
N GLN A 435 43.78 77.48 174.43
CA GLN A 435 44.33 76.11 174.12
C GLN A 435 43.26 74.98 173.93
N SER A 436 43.39 73.94 173.07
CA SER A 436 44.61 73.31 172.49
C SER A 436 44.40 72.43 171.21
N CYS A 437 45.49 72.25 170.43
CA CYS A 437 46.00 71.12 169.59
C CYS A 437 45.17 70.16 168.66
N ALA A 438 45.81 69.88 167.49
CA ALA A 438 46.03 68.58 166.79
C ALA A 438 44.86 67.78 166.12
N ALA A 439 45.07 66.83 165.18
CA ALA A 439 46.08 66.58 164.11
C ALA A 439 45.66 65.38 163.20
N LEU A 440 46.43 65.11 162.11
CA LEU A 440 46.56 63.84 161.33
C LEU A 440 45.44 63.36 160.34
N ASP A 441 45.89 62.98 159.13
CA ASP A 441 45.64 61.74 158.34
C ASP A 441 44.22 61.23 157.93
N SER A 442 44.00 60.43 156.86
CA SER A 442 44.77 60.06 155.63
C SER A 442 43.89 59.18 154.68
N PHE A 443 44.50 58.62 153.61
CA PHE A 443 44.04 57.60 152.61
C PHE A 443 43.12 58.08 151.45
N LYS A 444 43.28 57.70 150.16
CA LYS A 444 43.76 56.47 149.43
C LYS A 444 42.74 55.31 149.43
N GLU A 445 42.72 54.33 148.50
CA GLU A 445 43.41 54.02 147.21
C GLU A 445 42.38 53.19 146.37
N MET A 446 42.24 53.20 145.04
CA MET A 446 43.09 53.40 143.85
C MET A 446 43.86 52.15 143.38
N ASN A 447 43.62 51.74 142.11
CA ASN A 447 44.08 50.50 141.43
C ASN A 447 43.38 49.22 141.98
N THR A 448 43.35 48.04 141.34
CA THR A 448 44.00 47.38 140.17
C THR A 448 42.95 46.60 139.33
N SER A 449 43.09 46.14 138.08
CA SER A 449 44.20 45.68 137.20
C SER A 449 44.72 44.25 137.39
N ARG A 450 44.14 43.28 136.65
CA ARG A 450 44.69 42.00 136.08
C ARG A 450 43.54 41.29 135.30
N ARG A 451 43.66 40.64 134.13
CA ARG A 451 44.70 39.87 133.38
C ARG A 451 44.54 38.34 133.53
N ALA A 452 44.10 37.67 132.48
CA ALA A 452 44.27 36.22 132.23
C ALA A 452 44.24 35.91 130.72
N LEU A 453 44.88 34.81 130.29
CA LEU A 453 45.00 34.33 128.90
C LEU A 453 45.04 32.80 128.86
N GLY A 454 44.52 32.19 127.78
CA GLY A 454 44.60 30.75 127.44
C GLY A 454 43.81 30.48 126.15
N MET A 455 44.36 29.98 125.03
CA MET A 455 44.99 28.66 124.76
C MET A 455 43.94 27.52 124.62
N HIS A 456 43.93 26.65 123.59
CA HIS A 456 44.71 26.55 122.34
C HIS A 456 44.01 25.61 121.31
N LEU A 457 44.58 25.46 120.11
CA LEU A 457 44.15 24.63 118.94
C LEU A 457 43.77 23.16 119.20
N GLU A 458 42.87 22.62 118.37
CA GLU A 458 43.26 21.61 117.35
C GLU A 458 42.30 21.56 116.13
N ALA A 459 42.57 20.68 115.14
CA ALA A 459 42.03 20.79 113.78
C ALA A 459 41.51 19.47 113.19
N ARG A 460 40.61 19.55 112.18
CA ARG A 460 40.49 18.52 111.14
C ARG A 460 39.97 19.05 109.81
N ALA A 461 40.50 18.55 108.71
CA ALA A 461 40.08 18.87 107.35
C ALA A 461 39.49 17.64 106.63
N LYS A 462 38.49 17.88 105.74
CA LYS A 462 38.15 17.14 104.51
C LYS A 462 36.78 17.62 103.97
N ALA A 463 36.40 17.46 102.70
CA ALA A 463 37.11 17.58 101.41
C ALA A 463 36.13 17.27 100.25
N LYS A 464 36.10 18.13 99.21
CA LYS A 464 35.51 17.86 97.88
C LYS A 464 33.97 17.61 97.90
N SER A 465 33.23 17.74 96.78
CA SER A 465 33.66 17.79 95.38
C SER A 465 32.90 18.83 94.54
N VAL A 466 33.63 19.46 93.62
CA VAL A 466 33.10 19.91 92.34
C VAL A 466 33.43 18.82 91.32
N SER A 467 32.50 18.51 90.41
CA SER A 467 32.84 17.88 89.14
C SER A 467 31.93 18.44 88.05
N GLU A 468 32.55 19.04 87.04
CA GLU A 468 31.92 19.23 85.74
C GLU A 468 31.72 17.88 85.05
N ARG A 469 30.89 17.85 83.99
CA ARG A 469 31.29 17.31 82.69
C ARG A 469 30.37 17.80 81.56
N ARG A 470 30.95 18.54 80.62
CA ARG A 470 30.46 18.71 79.24
C ARG A 470 30.95 17.54 78.36
N SER A 471 30.52 17.56 77.09
CA SER A 471 30.94 16.73 75.94
C SER A 471 30.01 15.52 75.70
N ALA A 472 29.22 15.36 74.62
CA ALA A 472 29.13 15.90 73.24
C ALA A 472 29.61 14.92 72.14
N ALA A 473 29.15 15.20 70.90
CA ALA A 473 29.44 14.54 69.63
C ALA A 473 28.82 13.15 69.38
N GLN A 474 27.79 13.09 68.50
CA GLN A 474 27.82 12.19 67.33
C GLN A 474 26.81 12.58 66.22
N LYS A 475 27.37 13.08 65.11
CA LYS A 475 26.87 13.20 63.72
C LYS A 475 28.07 13.76 62.91
N PRO A 476 28.23 13.52 61.58
CA PRO A 476 27.16 13.67 60.59
C PRO A 476 27.13 12.63 59.44
N SER A 477 26.39 13.00 58.39
CA SER A 477 26.01 12.35 57.12
C SER A 477 27.11 11.95 56.12
N SER A 478 26.81 10.94 55.28
CA SER A 478 27.22 10.80 53.85
C SER A 478 26.52 9.57 53.21
N SER A 479 26.49 9.37 51.88
CA SER A 479 25.69 10.04 50.82
C SER A 479 25.88 9.33 49.45
N GLY A 480 24.88 9.34 48.55
CA GLY A 480 24.92 8.73 47.19
C GLY A 480 24.79 7.19 47.15
N SER A 481 24.47 6.50 46.04
CA SER A 481 24.00 6.85 44.66
C SER A 481 23.37 5.57 44.06
N ALA A 482 22.16 5.56 43.46
CA ALA A 482 21.76 5.87 42.07
C ALA A 482 22.04 4.77 41.00
N GLN A 483 21.14 4.63 40.01
CA GLN A 483 21.09 3.65 38.88
C GLN A 483 20.73 2.19 39.28
N GLY A 484 20.07 1.37 38.46
CA GLY A 484 19.35 1.56 37.18
C GLY A 484 18.36 0.40 36.97
N ILE A 485 17.11 0.63 36.55
CA ILE A 485 16.61 0.47 35.17
C ILE A 485 17.35 -0.58 34.33
N GLU A 486 16.65 -1.66 33.99
CA GLU A 486 16.71 -2.27 32.65
C GLU A 486 15.33 -2.86 32.31
N SER A 487 14.96 -2.85 31.03
CA SER A 487 13.66 -3.32 30.50
C SER A 487 13.94 -4.01 29.16
N VAL A 488 13.17 -5.06 28.86
CA VAL A 488 13.39 -5.91 27.67
C VAL A 488 12.09 -6.01 26.89
N ASP A 489 12.13 -5.53 25.65
CA ASP A 489 11.30 -5.97 24.52
C ASP A 489 12.04 -7.11 23.78
#